data_AF-X1SSI1-F1
#
_entry.id   AF-X1SSI1-F1
#
_cell.length_a   1.000
_cell.length_b   1.000
_cell.length_c   1.000
_cell.angle_alpha   90.00
_cell.angle_beta   90.00
_cell.angle_gamma   90.00
#
_symmetry.space_group_name_H-M   'P 1'
#
loop_
_entity.id
_entity.type
_entity.pdbx_description
1 polymer ?
#
loop_
_entity_poly.entity_id
_entity_poly.type
_entity_poly.pdbx_seq_one_letter_code
_entity_poly.pdbx_strand_id
1 'polypeptide(L)'
;DSGVQFSDRMVLKEVKFYLLDGGEFVSEGETREVIIGRNSNLILKEDVVLVSYLDGTQLFTSEMEWITSERKLETGEKVVIKRNNIIVEGLGLTANPDLSQIEIKSRAVTKFIDNS
;
A
#
# COMPACT_ATOMS: atom_id res chain seq x y z
N ASP A 1 20.82 13.16 -36.26
CA ASP A 1 20.07 12.21 -35.42
C ASP A 1 19.79 12.79 -34.04
N SER A 2 18.53 13.00 -33.72
CA SER A 2 18.10 13.32 -32.35
C SER A 2 16.86 12.49 -32.04
N GLY A 3 17.07 11.32 -31.43
CA GLY A 3 16.00 10.52 -30.87
C GLY A 3 15.49 11.17 -29.59
N VAL A 4 14.19 11.44 -29.52
CA VAL A 4 13.51 11.86 -28.30
C VAL A 4 13.05 10.60 -27.58
N GLN A 5 13.58 10.34 -26.38
CA GLN A 5 13.11 9.27 -25.51
C GLN A 5 11.87 9.75 -24.75
N PHE A 6 10.70 9.21 -25.09
CA PHE A 6 9.49 9.38 -24.29
C PHE A 6 9.61 8.58 -22.99
N SER A 7 9.12 9.10 -21.87
CA SER A 7 9.14 8.35 -20.61
C SER A 7 8.10 7.23 -20.65
N ASP A 8 8.53 5.97 -20.54
CA ASP A 8 7.63 4.80 -20.52
C ASP A 8 6.90 4.60 -19.18
N ARG A 9 6.57 5.70 -18.50
CA ARG A 9 5.83 5.68 -17.24
C ARG A 9 4.52 6.42 -17.39
N MET A 10 3.46 5.83 -16.86
CA MET A 10 2.17 6.50 -16.70
C MET A 10 2.12 7.09 -15.30
N VAL A 11 1.74 8.37 -15.21
CA VAL A 11 1.54 9.06 -13.93
C VAL A 11 0.07 9.44 -13.83
N LEU A 12 -0.56 8.99 -12.76
CA LEU A 12 -1.95 9.28 -12.44
C LEU A 12 -2.01 10.13 -11.16
N LYS A 13 -3.01 11.01 -11.08
CA LYS A 13 -3.23 11.89 -9.93
C LYS A 13 -4.59 11.62 -9.30
N GLU A 14 -4.68 11.80 -7.98
CA GLU A 14 -5.91 11.62 -7.17
C GLU A 14 -6.59 10.28 -7.45
N VAL A 15 -5.87 9.20 -7.15
CA VAL A 15 -6.22 7.85 -7.60
C VAL A 15 -6.92 7.08 -6.50
N LYS A 16 -8.12 6.60 -6.80
CA LYS A 16 -8.71 5.44 -6.12
C LYS A 16 -8.34 4.17 -6.87
N PHE A 17 -7.84 3.15 -6.16
CA PHE A 17 -7.42 1.89 -6.74
C PHE A 17 -8.00 0.69 -5.97
N TYR A 18 -8.01 -0.47 -6.61
CA TYR A 18 -8.48 -1.72 -6.03
C TYR A 18 -7.44 -2.82 -6.27
N LEU A 19 -7.18 -3.63 -5.24
CA LEU A 19 -6.33 -4.81 -5.35
C LEU A 19 -7.20 -6.05 -5.47
N LEU A 20 -6.84 -6.92 -6.42
CA LEU A 20 -7.56 -8.16 -6.69
C LEU A 20 -6.68 -9.37 -6.39
N ASP A 21 -7.28 -10.38 -5.75
CA ASP A 21 -6.68 -11.70 -5.57
C ASP A 21 -7.62 -12.78 -6.09
N GLY A 22 -7.12 -13.66 -6.98
CA GLY A 22 -7.96 -14.64 -7.68
C GLY A 22 -9.10 -14.05 -8.53
N GLY A 23 -9.08 -12.75 -8.84
CA GLY A 23 -10.17 -12.04 -9.54
C GLY A 23 -11.19 -11.38 -8.61
N GLU A 24 -11.09 -11.59 -7.30
CA GLU A 24 -11.95 -10.99 -6.29
C GLU A 24 -11.30 -9.71 -5.74
N PHE A 25 -12.10 -8.69 -5.46
CA PHE A 25 -11.63 -7.49 -4.78
C PHE A 25 -11.30 -7.81 -3.33
N VAL A 26 -10.08 -7.54 -2.89
CA VAL A 26 -9.63 -7.85 -1.52
C VAL A 26 -9.33 -6.61 -0.69
N SER A 27 -8.96 -5.50 -1.35
CA SER A 27 -8.74 -4.21 -0.71
C SER A 27 -9.02 -3.07 -1.68
N GLU A 28 -9.36 -1.91 -1.13
CA GLU A 28 -9.39 -0.64 -1.85
C GLU A 28 -8.40 0.34 -1.23
N GLY A 29 -7.94 1.31 -2.03
CA GLY A 29 -7.09 2.37 -1.50
C GLY A 29 -7.18 3.67 -2.28
N GLU A 30 -6.63 4.70 -1.66
CA GLU A 30 -6.55 6.06 -2.19
C GLU A 30 -5.12 6.59 -2.04
N THR A 31 -4.69 7.41 -2.99
CA THR A 31 -3.37 8.05 -3.00
C THR A 31 -3.38 9.28 -3.91
N ARG A 32 -2.45 10.22 -3.71
CA ARG A 32 -2.37 11.42 -4.55
C ARG A 32 -1.71 11.17 -5.89
N GLU A 33 -0.78 10.23 -5.96
CA GLU A 33 -0.08 9.89 -7.20
C GLU A 33 0.14 8.39 -7.34
N VAL A 34 -0.04 7.88 -8.55
CA VAL A 34 0.42 6.53 -8.93
C VAL A 34 1.37 6.64 -10.11
N ILE A 35 2.55 6.07 -9.97
CA ILE A 35 3.51 5.87 -11.06
C ILE A 35 3.46 4.40 -11.46
N ILE A 36 3.14 4.14 -12.73
CA ILE A 36 3.10 2.79 -13.30
C ILE A 36 4.36 2.58 -14.11
N GLY A 37 5.17 1.61 -13.69
CA GLY A 37 6.38 1.19 -14.40
C GLY A 37 6.08 0.21 -15.53
N ARG A 38 7.07 -0.02 -16.42
CA ARG A 38 6.95 -1.03 -17.51
C ARG A 38 6.74 -2.45 -17.02
N ASN A 39 7.22 -2.77 -15.81
CA ASN A 39 7.03 -4.06 -15.15
C ASN A 39 5.63 -4.21 -14.51
N SER A 40 4.74 -3.23 -14.72
CA SER A 40 3.43 -3.17 -14.07
C SER A 40 3.49 -3.06 -12.54
N ASN A 41 4.64 -2.75 -11.94
CA ASN A 41 4.67 -2.31 -10.54
C ASN A 41 4.00 -0.94 -10.43
N LEU A 42 3.37 -0.71 -9.30
CA LEU A 42 2.75 0.57 -8.98
C LEU A 42 3.54 1.19 -7.83
N ILE A 43 3.95 2.44 -7.98
CA ILE A 43 4.45 3.25 -6.87
C ILE A 43 3.34 4.23 -6.50
N LEU A 44 2.75 4.02 -5.33
CA LEU A 44 1.70 4.84 -4.75
C LEU A 44 2.36 5.90 -3.86
N LYS A 45 2.08 7.18 -4.08
CA LYS A 45 2.76 8.29 -3.41
C LYS A 45 1.81 9.31 -2.81
N GLU A 46 2.20 9.75 -1.62
CA GLU A 46 1.56 10.76 -0.77
C GLU A 46 0.17 10.33 -0.29
N ASP A 47 -0.01 10.34 1.03
CA ASP A 47 -1.28 10.02 1.71
C ASP A 47 -1.87 8.66 1.29
N VAL A 48 -1.05 7.61 1.20
CA VAL A 48 -1.52 6.27 0.84
C VAL A 48 -2.37 5.71 1.97
N VAL A 49 -3.62 5.39 1.64
CA VAL A 49 -4.55 4.68 2.52
C VAL A 49 -5.00 3.41 1.82
N LEU A 50 -4.97 2.29 2.52
CA LEU A 50 -5.51 1.01 2.06
C LEU A 50 -6.46 0.46 3.12
N VAL A 51 -7.60 -0.07 2.68
CA VAL A 51 -8.62 -0.71 3.53
C VAL A 51 -8.88 -2.12 3.02
N SER A 52 -8.70 -3.10 3.90
CA SER A 52 -8.99 -4.51 3.61
C SER A 52 -10.48 -4.80 3.73
N TYR A 53 -11.02 -5.56 2.76
CA TYR A 53 -12.37 -6.09 2.83
C TYR A 53 -12.50 -7.33 3.72
N LEU A 54 -11.38 -7.93 4.14
CA LEU A 54 -11.38 -9.12 5.01
C LEU A 54 -11.93 -8.80 6.41
N ASP A 55 -11.40 -7.73 7.03
CA ASP A 55 -11.70 -7.37 8.41
C ASP A 55 -11.76 -5.85 8.67
N GLY A 56 -11.73 -5.04 7.62
CA GLY A 56 -11.71 -3.58 7.74
C GLY A 56 -10.37 -3.00 8.22
N THR A 57 -9.29 -3.79 8.26
CA THR A 57 -7.94 -3.29 8.58
C THR A 57 -7.58 -2.14 7.67
N GLN A 58 -7.09 -1.05 8.25
CA GLN A 58 -6.62 0.12 7.53
C GLN A 58 -5.10 0.23 7.66
N LEU A 59 -4.42 0.50 6.55
CA LEU A 59 -2.99 0.77 6.47
C LEU A 59 -2.76 2.17 5.90
N PHE A 60 -1.92 2.94 6.58
CA PHE A 60 -1.56 4.31 6.22
C PHE A 60 -0.05 4.42 6.04
N THR A 61 0.41 5.07 4.97
CA THR A 61 1.82 5.40 4.75
C THR A 61 1.99 6.55 3.74
N SER A 62 3.20 7.08 3.61
CA SER A 62 3.55 8.12 2.62
C SER A 62 3.85 7.54 1.24
N GLU A 63 4.41 6.33 1.16
CA GLU A 63 4.74 5.67 -0.11
C GLU A 63 4.55 4.16 0.03
N MET A 64 4.06 3.51 -1.02
CA MET A 64 3.87 2.07 -1.09
C MET A 64 4.15 1.58 -2.50
N GLU A 65 4.90 0.48 -2.63
CA GLU A 65 5.07 -0.21 -3.89
C GLU A 65 4.19 -1.47 -3.94
N TRP A 66 3.48 -1.67 -5.04
CA TRP A 66 2.90 -2.96 -5.40
C TRP A 66 3.86 -3.70 -6.33
N ILE A 67 4.39 -4.81 -5.84
CA ILE A 67 5.30 -5.69 -6.58
C ILE A 67 4.48 -6.77 -7.29
N THR A 68 4.19 -6.55 -8.57
CA THR A 68 3.27 -7.42 -9.34
C THR A 68 3.75 -8.87 -9.41
N SER A 69 5.05 -9.11 -9.56
CA SER A 69 5.63 -10.45 -9.64
C SER A 69 5.52 -11.25 -8.33
N GLU A 70 5.53 -10.56 -7.20
CA GLU A 70 5.48 -11.19 -5.87
C GLU A 70 4.07 -11.19 -5.28
N ARG A 71 3.16 -10.39 -5.86
CA ARG A 71 1.83 -10.11 -5.32
C ARG A 71 1.91 -9.54 -3.89
N LYS A 72 2.87 -8.64 -3.66
CA LYS A 72 3.14 -8.05 -2.35
C LYS A 72 3.09 -6.53 -2.37
N LEU A 73 2.68 -5.97 -1.24
CA LEU A 73 2.81 -4.57 -0.91
C LEU A 73 4.09 -4.39 -0.12
N GLU A 74 4.91 -3.41 -0.50
CA GLU A 74 6.17 -3.11 0.17
C GLU A 74 6.33 -1.60 0.43
N THR A 75 6.90 -1.26 1.57
CA THR A 75 7.37 0.11 1.82
C THR A 75 8.57 0.12 2.75
N GLY A 76 9.41 1.15 2.62
CA GLY A 76 10.44 1.52 3.60
C GLY A 76 9.98 2.61 4.58
N GLU A 77 8.81 3.22 4.32
CA GLU A 77 8.32 4.39 5.03
C GLU A 77 7.68 4.05 6.38
N LYS A 78 7.36 5.10 7.15
CA LYS A 78 6.56 4.93 8.36
C LYS A 78 5.19 4.37 7.98
N VAL A 79 4.72 3.39 8.75
CA VAL A 79 3.39 2.81 8.61
C VAL A 79 2.57 2.99 9.87
N VAL A 80 1.26 3.14 9.69
CA VAL A 80 0.26 3.03 10.76
C VAL A 80 -0.79 2.03 10.32
N ILE A 81 -1.08 1.04 11.15
CA ILE A 81 -2.10 0.03 10.92
C ILE A 81 -3.16 0.18 12.00
N LYS A 82 -4.43 0.22 11.60
CA LYS A 82 -5.58 0.18 12.51
C LYS A 82 -6.35 -1.10 12.26
N ARG A 83 -6.50 -1.93 13.28
CA ARG A 83 -7.25 -3.19 13.25
C ARG A 83 -8.03 -3.34 14.55
N ASN A 84 -9.35 -3.34 14.47
CA ASN A 84 -10.23 -3.40 15.64
C ASN A 84 -9.85 -2.33 16.68
N ASN A 85 -9.48 -2.75 17.89
CA ASN A 85 -9.05 -1.89 19.00
C ASN A 85 -7.52 -1.76 19.11
N ILE A 86 -6.78 -2.09 18.04
CA ILE A 86 -5.31 -2.04 18.01
C ILE A 86 -4.84 -1.03 16.97
N ILE A 87 -3.88 -0.20 17.37
CA ILE A 87 -3.06 0.61 16.46
C ILE A 87 -1.63 0.10 16.53
N VAL A 88 -1.05 -0.19 15.37
CA VAL A 88 0.37 -0.53 15.23
C VAL A 88 1.07 0.55 14.43
N GLU A 89 2.18 1.08 14.93
CA GLU A 89 3.07 1.97 14.18
C GLU A 89 4.40 1.24 13.92
N GLY A 90 5.06 1.54 12.81
CA GLY A 90 6.33 0.92 12.47
C GLY A 90 7.09 1.64 11.36
N LEU A 91 8.28 1.14 11.03
CA LEU A 91 9.09 1.59 9.90
C LEU A 91 9.35 0.42 8.94
N GLY A 92 8.90 0.60 7.70
CA GLY A 92 8.94 -0.41 6.65
C GLY A 92 7.92 -1.53 6.86
N LEU A 93 7.41 -2.07 5.76
CA LEU A 93 6.40 -3.13 5.75
C LEU A 93 6.48 -3.99 4.50
N THR A 94 6.14 -5.27 4.65
CA THR A 94 5.76 -6.17 3.56
C THR A 94 4.41 -6.82 3.91
N ALA A 95 3.45 -6.84 2.98
CA ALA A 95 2.11 -7.38 3.23
C ALA A 95 1.46 -8.05 2.01
N ASN A 96 0.48 -8.90 2.28
CA ASN A 96 -0.47 -9.38 1.28
C ASN A 96 -1.43 -8.25 0.85
N PRO A 97 -2.01 -8.30 -0.37
CA PRO A 97 -2.94 -7.28 -0.85
C PRO A 97 -4.20 -7.14 0.01
N ASP A 98 -4.63 -8.22 0.66
CA ASP A 98 -5.79 -8.28 1.56
C ASP A 98 -5.46 -7.93 3.02
N LEU A 99 -4.20 -7.58 3.31
CA LEU A 99 -3.68 -7.32 4.66
C LEU A 99 -3.84 -8.49 5.67
N SER A 100 -4.07 -9.72 5.21
CA SER A 100 -4.14 -10.91 6.07
C SER A 100 -2.81 -11.21 6.76
N GLN A 101 -1.71 -10.98 6.05
CA GLN A 101 -0.35 -11.10 6.55
C GLN A 101 0.36 -9.76 6.39
N ILE A 102 0.89 -9.25 7.50
CA ILE A 102 1.66 -8.01 7.55
C ILE A 102 2.93 -8.26 8.37
N GLU A 103 4.07 -7.88 7.82
CA GLU A 103 5.36 -7.85 8.51
C GLU A 103 5.86 -6.41 8.57
N ILE A 104 6.06 -5.89 9.79
CA ILE A 104 6.72 -4.59 10.01
C ILE A 104 8.22 -4.83 10.15
N LYS A 105 9.01 -4.15 9.32
CA LYS A 105 10.46 -4.40 9.23
C LYS A 105 11.23 -3.94 10.47
N SER A 106 10.82 -2.84 11.11
CA SER A 106 11.47 -2.36 12.34
C SER A 106 10.61 -1.38 13.15
N ARG A 107 11.03 -1.13 14.40
CA ARG A 107 10.47 -0.10 15.30
C ARG A 107 8.95 -0.23 15.53
N ALA A 108 8.46 -1.46 15.55
CA ALA A 108 7.05 -1.74 15.78
C ALA A 108 6.64 -1.30 17.20
N VAL A 109 5.57 -0.52 17.31
CA VAL A 109 4.93 -0.13 18.56
C VAL A 109 3.45 -0.42 18.46
N THR A 110 2.93 -1.21 19.40
CA THR A 110 1.52 -1.58 19.45
C THR A 110 0.82 -0.84 20.59
N LYS A 111 -0.34 -0.27 20.30
CA LYS A 111 -1.21 0.44 21.23
C LYS A 111 -2.59 -0.21 21.22
N PHE A 112 -3.16 -0.40 22.41
CA PHE A 112 -4.55 -0.84 22.56
C PHE A 112 -5.42 0.36 22.87
N ILE A 113 -6.55 0.48 22.17
CA ILE A 113 -7.60 1.43 22.47
C ILE A 113 -8.57 0.70 23.41
N ASP A 114 -8.67 1.18 24.64
CA ASP A 114 -9.72 0.75 25.55
C ASP A 114 -11.00 1.53 25.21
N ASN A 115 -12.10 0.81 24.98
CA ASN A 115 -13.41 1.40 24.67
C ASN A 115 -14.27 1.42 25.96
N SER A 116 -13.67 1.80 27.08
CA SER A 116 -14.36 1.90 28.38
C SER A 116 -15.52 2.90 28.37
#